data_AF-A0A8T0SLE3-F1
#
_entry.id   AF-A0A8T0SLE3-F1
#
_cell.length_a   1.000
_cell.length_b   1.000
_cell.length_c   1.000
_cell.angle_alpha   90.00
_cell.angle_beta   90.00
_cell.angle_gamma   90.00
#
_symmetry.space_group_name_H-M   'P 1'
#
loop_
_entity.id
_entity.type
_entity.pdbx_description
1 polymer ?
#
loop_
_entity_poly.entity_id
_entity_poly.type
_entity_poly.pdbx_seq_one_letter_code
_entity_poly.pdbx_strand_id
1 'polypeptide(L)'
;MKSLIHKPLSLITKTRIRGLDAFIRKGSRAQIVDASLRRSYLWDYMRHLKLVRNMRAHSDPWFVEYLLRIGNGIEEANADGEIRLPDEICVPYTGDGNDLDRLIQCIFPNLNENMADTDYITSRAILSTRNDWVDRINMKMIGSFQGGEVEYHSFDSAVDDPHNYYPSEFLNTLTPNGLPPHVLKLKVGCPIILLRNIDPANGLCNGTRLVVRGFQRNTIDAEIVLGQHAGKRVFLPRIPLCPSDDEMFLFQFKTKQFPIRLSFAMTVNKSQGQTITNVGVYLPDPVFSHGQLYVAMSRATARTNIKILALPPNATELEEEAKKEKKNAKKKGKDTVNNKKEKKKIPVYTCTKNIVYKEVLTG
;
A
#
# COMPACT_ATOMS: atom_id res chain seq x y z
N MET A 1 -56.36 4.35 -3.12
CA MET A 1 -55.21 3.42 -3.16
C MET A 1 -54.23 3.91 -4.21
N LYS A 2 -53.07 4.44 -3.82
CA LYS A 2 -51.98 4.76 -4.78
C LYS A 2 -51.17 3.47 -4.98
N SER A 3 -51.23 2.88 -6.17
CA SER A 3 -50.36 1.75 -6.52
C SER A 3 -48.92 2.27 -6.63
N LEU A 4 -48.04 1.83 -5.73
CA LEU A 4 -46.60 1.96 -5.95
C LEU A 4 -46.22 1.05 -7.11
N ILE A 5 -45.95 1.64 -8.27
CA ILE A 5 -45.28 0.97 -9.38
C ILE A 5 -43.84 0.72 -8.91
N HIS A 6 -43.55 -0.50 -8.43
CA HIS A 6 -42.18 -0.96 -8.24
C HIS A 6 -41.52 -1.08 -9.62
N LYS A 7 -40.78 -0.03 -10.02
CA LYS A 7 -39.85 -0.16 -11.15
C LYS A 7 -38.76 -1.16 -10.75
N PRO A 8 -38.49 -2.19 -11.55
CA PRO A 8 -37.41 -3.13 -11.26
C PRO A 8 -36.08 -2.36 -11.26
N LEU A 9 -35.34 -2.48 -10.16
CA LEU A 9 -33.99 -1.94 -10.05
C LEU A 9 -33.06 -2.80 -10.94
N SER A 10 -32.41 -2.19 -11.92
CA SER A 10 -31.37 -2.87 -12.70
C SER A 10 -30.01 -2.71 -12.00
N LEU A 11 -29.43 -3.81 -11.54
CA LEU A 11 -28.13 -3.83 -10.87
C LEU A 11 -27.02 -4.22 -11.86
N ILE A 12 -26.00 -3.37 -12.00
CA ILE A 12 -24.78 -3.66 -12.77
C ILE A 12 -23.59 -3.64 -11.82
N THR A 13 -22.94 -4.79 -11.66
CA THR A 13 -21.74 -4.93 -10.82
C THR A 13 -20.52 -5.19 -11.69
N LYS A 14 -19.45 -4.40 -11.52
CA LYS A 14 -18.15 -4.62 -12.16
C LYS A 14 -17.13 -5.01 -11.10
N THR A 15 -16.74 -6.28 -11.08
CA THR A 15 -15.76 -6.80 -10.11
C THR A 15 -14.62 -7.54 -10.81
N ARG A 16 -13.51 -7.73 -10.09
CA ARG A 16 -12.40 -8.59 -10.50
C ARG A 16 -12.27 -9.70 -9.47
N ILE A 17 -12.76 -10.89 -9.82
CA ILE A 17 -12.81 -12.07 -8.93
C ILE A 17 -11.43 -12.46 -8.39
N ARG A 18 -10.37 -12.24 -9.18
CA ARG A 18 -8.97 -12.51 -8.77
C ARG A 18 -8.35 -11.44 -7.86
N GLY A 19 -9.08 -10.35 -7.59
CA GLY A 19 -8.60 -9.23 -6.79
C GLY A 19 -8.60 -9.56 -5.29
N LEU A 20 -8.41 -8.54 -4.46
CA LEU A 20 -8.67 -8.68 -3.03
C LEU A 20 -10.18 -8.83 -2.81
N ASP A 21 -10.54 -9.71 -1.87
CA ASP A 21 -11.91 -9.90 -1.39
C ASP A 21 -12.33 -8.82 -0.40
N ALA A 22 -13.61 -8.87 0.00
CA ALA A 22 -14.12 -8.09 1.12
C ALA A 22 -13.26 -8.33 2.36
N PHE A 23 -12.84 -7.23 3.00
CA PHE A 23 -12.07 -7.31 4.23
C PHE A 23 -12.99 -7.68 5.40
N ILE A 24 -12.82 -8.88 5.94
CA ILE A 24 -13.48 -9.31 7.19
C ILE A 24 -12.42 -9.35 8.29
N ARG A 25 -12.48 -8.40 9.23
CA ARG A 25 -11.51 -8.31 10.32
C ARG A 25 -11.63 -9.55 11.21
N LYS A 26 -10.49 -10.22 11.47
CA LYS A 26 -10.42 -11.51 12.19
C LYS A 26 -11.28 -12.62 11.54
N GLY A 27 -11.71 -12.43 10.29
CA GLY A 27 -12.52 -13.40 9.57
C GLY A 27 -11.72 -14.65 9.23
N SER A 28 -12.33 -15.81 9.37
CA SER A 28 -11.77 -17.06 8.85
C SER A 28 -11.82 -17.06 7.32
N ARG A 29 -11.02 -17.94 6.69
CA ARG A 29 -11.10 -18.18 5.23
C ARG A 29 -12.54 -18.47 4.79
N ALA A 30 -13.28 -19.26 5.56
CA ALA A 30 -14.66 -19.60 5.25
C ALA A 30 -15.56 -18.36 5.23
N GLN A 31 -15.41 -17.46 6.20
CA GLN A 31 -16.17 -16.20 6.24
C GLN A 31 -15.81 -15.29 5.07
N ILE A 32 -14.53 -15.19 4.69
CA ILE A 32 -14.10 -14.39 3.54
C ILE A 32 -14.70 -14.93 2.24
N VAL A 33 -14.67 -16.25 2.06
CA VAL A 33 -15.28 -16.91 0.91
C VAL A 33 -16.79 -16.66 0.89
N ASP A 34 -17.47 -16.82 2.03
CA ASP A 34 -18.93 -16.66 2.14
C ASP A 34 -19.40 -15.22 1.84
N ALA A 35 -18.59 -14.21 2.18
CA ALA A 35 -18.87 -12.83 1.81
C ALA A 35 -18.55 -12.49 0.34
N SER A 36 -17.96 -13.41 -0.42
CA SER A 36 -17.65 -13.15 -1.83
C SER A 36 -18.92 -13.07 -2.68
N LEU A 37 -18.88 -12.25 -3.73
CA LEU A 37 -20.04 -12.04 -4.61
C LEU A 37 -20.57 -13.35 -5.23
N ARG A 38 -19.69 -14.34 -5.46
CA ARG A 38 -20.07 -15.63 -6.04
C ARG A 38 -20.81 -16.54 -5.08
N ARG A 39 -20.69 -16.30 -3.77
CA ARG A 39 -21.44 -17.01 -2.73
C ARG A 39 -22.78 -16.35 -2.41
N SER A 40 -23.03 -15.17 -2.97
CA SER A 40 -24.33 -14.52 -2.86
C SER A 40 -25.41 -15.34 -3.57
N TYR A 41 -26.58 -15.49 -2.94
CA TYR A 41 -27.76 -16.09 -3.55
C TYR A 41 -28.21 -15.37 -4.84
N LEU A 42 -27.79 -14.11 -5.04
CA LEU A 42 -28.08 -13.34 -6.24
C LEU A 42 -27.23 -13.76 -7.45
N TRP A 43 -26.09 -14.45 -7.23
CA TRP A 43 -25.13 -14.76 -8.28
C TRP A 43 -25.74 -15.54 -9.44
N ASP A 44 -26.59 -16.52 -9.14
CA ASP A 44 -27.25 -17.39 -10.12
C ASP A 44 -28.30 -16.65 -10.97
N TYR A 45 -28.80 -15.52 -10.47
CA TYR A 45 -29.76 -14.66 -11.17
C TYR A 45 -29.07 -13.55 -11.99
N MET A 46 -27.74 -13.44 -11.92
CA MET A 46 -26.98 -12.44 -12.68
C MET A 46 -26.59 -12.97 -14.06
N ARG A 47 -26.66 -12.10 -15.07
CA ARG A 47 -26.02 -12.37 -16.37
C ARG A 47 -24.53 -12.08 -16.27
N HIS A 48 -23.69 -13.08 -16.50
CA HIS A 48 -22.24 -12.92 -16.39
C HIS A 48 -21.62 -12.54 -17.73
N LEU A 49 -20.94 -11.40 -17.77
CA LEU A 49 -20.16 -10.96 -18.94
C LEU A 49 -18.68 -10.91 -18.54
N LYS A 50 -17.82 -11.62 -19.27
CA LYS A 50 -16.40 -11.75 -18.96
C LYS A 50 -15.55 -10.95 -19.94
N LEU A 51 -14.82 -9.96 -19.42
CA LEU A 51 -13.75 -9.30 -20.17
C LEU A 51 -12.50 -10.19 -20.15
N VAL A 52 -12.05 -10.60 -21.34
CA VAL A 52 -10.94 -11.57 -21.50
C VAL A 52 -9.60 -10.91 -21.79
N ARG A 53 -9.59 -9.70 -22.36
CA ARG A 53 -8.37 -8.99 -22.75
C ARG A 53 -7.85 -8.09 -21.62
N ASN A 54 -6.60 -8.30 -21.22
CA ASN A 54 -5.93 -7.41 -20.28
C ASN A 54 -5.42 -6.16 -21.01
N MET A 55 -6.16 -5.05 -20.92
CA MET A 55 -5.81 -3.80 -21.58
C MET A 55 -4.62 -3.07 -20.92
N ARG A 56 -4.32 -3.37 -19.65
CA ARG A 56 -3.26 -2.67 -18.89
C ARG A 56 -1.87 -3.15 -19.31
N ALA A 57 -1.69 -4.46 -19.43
CA ALA A 57 -0.42 -5.09 -19.78
C ALA A 57 -0.38 -5.61 -21.23
N HIS A 58 -1.22 -5.06 -22.10
CA HIS A 58 -1.44 -5.58 -23.45
C HIS A 58 -0.18 -5.60 -24.33
N SER A 59 0.82 -4.77 -24.01
CA SER A 59 2.10 -4.68 -24.71
C SER A 59 3.09 -5.77 -24.31
N ASP A 60 2.81 -6.58 -23.28
CA ASP A 60 3.68 -7.68 -22.82
C ASP A 60 2.86 -8.97 -22.63
N PRO A 61 2.66 -9.76 -23.71
CA PRO A 61 1.81 -10.96 -23.68
C PRO A 61 2.25 -12.00 -22.64
N TRP A 62 3.56 -12.21 -22.50
CA TRP A 62 4.12 -13.13 -21.51
C TRP A 62 3.73 -12.68 -20.09
N PHE A 63 3.81 -11.38 -19.81
CA PHE A 63 3.43 -10.86 -18.50
C PHE A 63 1.95 -11.02 -18.22
N VAL A 64 1.10 -10.84 -19.24
CA VAL A 64 -0.34 -11.10 -19.13
C VAL A 64 -0.58 -12.56 -18.75
N GLU A 65 0.05 -13.51 -19.43
CA GLU A 65 -0.09 -14.93 -19.12
C GLU A 65 0.42 -15.26 -17.72
N TYR A 66 1.58 -14.73 -17.34
CA TYR A 66 2.13 -14.92 -16.00
C TYR A 66 1.19 -14.36 -14.92
N LEU A 67 0.66 -13.15 -15.09
CA LEU A 67 -0.35 -12.58 -14.18
C LEU A 67 -1.62 -13.45 -14.09
N LEU A 68 -2.03 -14.09 -15.19
CA LEU A 68 -3.17 -15.02 -15.18
C LEU A 68 -2.84 -16.27 -14.38
N ARG A 69 -1.64 -16.84 -14.51
CA ARG A 69 -1.21 -18.01 -13.72
C ARG A 69 -1.15 -17.70 -12.23
N ILE A 70 -0.57 -16.56 -11.87
CA ILE A 70 -0.53 -16.05 -10.49
C ILE A 70 -1.95 -15.86 -9.94
N GLY A 71 -2.80 -15.13 -10.67
CA GLY A 71 -4.16 -14.82 -10.21
C GLY A 71 -5.11 -16.03 -10.18
N ASN A 72 -4.82 -17.09 -10.92
CA ASN A 72 -5.57 -18.35 -10.87
C ASN A 72 -4.97 -19.35 -9.86
N GLY A 73 -3.81 -19.07 -9.28
CA GLY A 73 -3.13 -19.99 -8.35
C GLY A 73 -2.66 -21.29 -9.01
N ILE A 74 -2.19 -21.20 -10.27
CA ILE A 74 -1.70 -22.35 -11.05
C ILE A 74 -0.20 -22.26 -11.37
N GLU A 75 0.49 -21.20 -10.90
CA GLU A 75 1.95 -21.12 -11.00
C GLU A 75 2.60 -22.20 -10.13
N GLU A 76 3.68 -22.81 -10.61
CA GLU A 76 4.40 -23.85 -9.89
C GLU A 76 4.96 -23.32 -8.56
N ALA A 77 4.68 -24.06 -7.50
CA ALA A 77 5.14 -23.76 -6.15
C ALA A 77 6.11 -24.84 -5.65
N ASN A 78 7.05 -24.45 -4.80
CA ASN A 78 7.94 -25.36 -4.12
C ASN A 78 7.22 -26.11 -2.98
N ALA A 79 7.97 -26.95 -2.25
CA ALA A 79 7.44 -27.73 -1.12
C ALA A 79 6.83 -26.86 0.01
N ASP A 80 7.27 -25.60 0.14
CA ASP A 80 6.79 -24.64 1.12
C ASP A 80 5.55 -23.84 0.64
N GLY A 81 5.05 -24.14 -0.56
CA GLY A 81 3.93 -23.42 -1.18
C GLY A 81 4.31 -22.01 -1.69
N GLU A 82 5.60 -21.75 -1.88
CA GLU A 82 6.12 -20.51 -2.44
C GLU A 82 6.39 -20.65 -3.93
N ILE A 83 6.10 -19.60 -4.68
CA ILE A 83 6.41 -19.52 -6.10
C ILE A 83 7.78 -18.86 -6.30
N ARG A 84 8.52 -19.28 -7.32
CA ARG A 84 9.73 -18.57 -7.76
C ARG A 84 9.32 -17.39 -8.64
N LEU A 85 9.78 -16.19 -8.28
CA LEU A 85 9.58 -15.01 -9.12
C LEU A 85 10.63 -14.98 -10.26
N PRO A 86 10.27 -14.49 -11.46
CA PRO A 86 11.21 -14.30 -12.56
C PRO A 86 12.32 -13.32 -12.19
N ASP A 87 13.57 -13.68 -12.47
CA ASP A 87 14.74 -12.89 -12.08
C ASP A 87 14.72 -11.46 -12.70
N GLU A 88 14.13 -11.31 -13.90
CA GLU A 88 13.96 -10.02 -14.61
C GLU A 88 13.20 -8.96 -13.80
N ILE A 89 12.22 -9.39 -12.99
CA ILE A 89 11.38 -8.51 -12.18
C ILE A 89 11.86 -8.42 -10.73
N CYS A 90 12.90 -9.16 -10.35
CA CYS A 90 13.39 -9.20 -8.99
C CYS A 90 14.55 -8.23 -8.75
N VAL A 91 14.55 -7.62 -7.57
CA VAL A 91 15.74 -6.99 -6.99
C VAL A 91 16.38 -8.04 -6.07
N PRO A 92 17.63 -8.47 -6.33
CA PRO A 92 18.28 -9.47 -5.52
C PRO A 92 18.42 -9.01 -4.06
N TYR A 93 18.03 -9.87 -3.12
CA TYR A 93 18.31 -9.67 -1.70
C TYR A 93 19.77 -10.04 -1.42
N THR A 94 20.53 -9.11 -0.84
CA THR A 94 21.95 -9.32 -0.50
C THR A 94 22.21 -9.38 1.00
N GLY A 95 21.26 -8.92 1.82
CA GLY A 95 21.40 -8.90 3.28
C GLY A 95 22.40 -7.87 3.80
N ASP A 96 22.85 -6.94 2.97
CA ASP A 96 23.82 -5.89 3.34
C ASP A 96 23.16 -4.68 4.03
N GLY A 97 21.82 -4.66 4.08
CA GLY A 97 21.00 -3.60 4.65
C GLY A 97 20.67 -2.46 3.68
N ASN A 98 21.14 -2.52 2.43
CA ASN A 98 20.86 -1.55 1.37
C ASN A 98 19.83 -2.06 0.35
N ASP A 99 19.23 -3.24 0.56
CA ASP A 99 18.32 -3.85 -0.41
C ASP A 99 17.09 -2.96 -0.69
N LEU A 100 16.53 -2.34 0.35
CA LEU A 100 15.45 -1.37 0.19
C LEU A 100 15.90 -0.13 -0.60
N ASP A 101 17.13 0.34 -0.40
CA ASP A 101 17.69 1.46 -1.17
C ASP A 101 17.83 1.10 -2.65
N ARG A 102 18.24 -0.14 -2.97
CA ARG A 102 18.28 -0.62 -4.36
C ARG A 102 16.89 -0.62 -4.99
N LEU A 103 15.88 -1.11 -4.27
CA LEU A 103 14.49 -1.05 -4.77
C LEU A 103 14.05 0.40 -5.01
N ILE A 104 14.31 1.30 -4.06
CA ILE A 104 14.00 2.72 -4.19
C ILE A 104 14.70 3.30 -5.42
N GLN A 105 15.99 3.03 -5.61
CA GLN A 105 16.76 3.53 -6.75
C GLN A 105 16.25 2.97 -8.09
N CYS A 106 15.80 1.71 -8.14
CA CYS A 106 15.21 1.13 -9.33
C CYS A 106 13.89 1.80 -9.73
N ILE A 107 13.08 2.24 -8.76
CA ILE A 107 11.76 2.83 -9.01
C ILE A 107 11.85 4.34 -9.17
N PHE A 108 12.68 5.00 -8.37
CA PHE A 108 12.91 6.44 -8.35
C PHE A 108 14.37 6.78 -8.71
N PRO A 109 14.83 6.47 -9.93
CA PRO A 109 16.19 6.81 -10.35
C PRO A 109 16.40 8.33 -10.42
N ASN A 110 17.52 8.83 -9.91
CA ASN A 110 17.82 10.26 -9.88
C ASN A 110 16.69 11.10 -9.27
N LEU A 111 16.14 10.64 -8.13
CA LEU A 111 15.01 11.29 -7.46
C LEU A 111 15.22 12.80 -7.33
N ASN A 112 16.41 13.24 -6.89
CA ASN A 112 16.78 14.66 -6.70
C ASN A 112 16.65 15.51 -7.96
N GLU A 113 17.04 14.99 -9.12
CA GLU A 113 17.00 15.71 -10.39
C GLU A 113 15.56 15.85 -10.91
N ASN A 114 14.69 14.91 -10.56
CA ASN A 114 13.33 14.81 -11.09
C ASN A 114 12.24 15.23 -10.08
N MET A 115 12.60 15.80 -8.93
CA MET A 115 11.62 16.14 -7.87
C MET A 115 10.59 17.20 -8.30
N ALA A 116 10.99 18.10 -9.20
CA ALA A 116 10.10 19.14 -9.73
C ALA A 116 9.14 18.60 -10.80
N ASP A 117 9.45 17.44 -11.39
CA ASP A 117 8.61 16.80 -12.40
C ASP A 117 7.46 16.04 -11.73
N THR A 118 6.26 16.57 -11.94
CA THR A 118 5.02 16.00 -11.38
C THR A 118 4.68 14.66 -12.00
N ASP A 119 4.91 14.48 -13.30
CA ASP A 119 4.63 13.23 -14.01
C ASP A 119 5.62 12.16 -13.56
N TYR A 120 6.89 12.53 -13.36
CA TYR A 120 7.89 11.62 -12.81
C TYR A 120 7.46 11.08 -11.44
N ILE A 121 7.14 11.96 -10.49
CA ILE A 121 6.81 11.57 -9.12
C ILE A 121 5.51 10.74 -9.04
N THR A 122 4.54 11.04 -9.90
CA THR A 122 3.20 10.45 -9.80
C THR A 122 3.05 9.15 -10.60
N SER A 123 3.84 8.96 -11.65
CA SER A 123 3.87 7.71 -12.42
C SER A 123 4.54 6.53 -11.69
N ARG A 124 5.11 6.78 -10.51
CA ARG A 124 5.85 5.83 -9.67
C ARG A 124 5.16 5.59 -8.32
N ALA A 125 5.27 4.37 -7.81
CA ALA A 125 4.96 4.05 -6.41
C ALA A 125 5.62 2.74 -5.98
N ILE A 126 5.88 2.61 -4.67
CA ILE A 126 6.25 1.34 -4.04
C ILE A 126 5.05 0.77 -3.28
N LEU A 127 4.76 -0.49 -3.50
CA LEU A 127 3.66 -1.20 -2.87
C LEU A 127 4.20 -2.10 -1.78
N SER A 128 3.53 -2.13 -0.63
CA SER A 128 3.81 -3.12 0.41
C SER A 128 2.53 -3.68 1.01
N THR A 129 2.64 -4.75 1.78
CA THR A 129 1.50 -5.50 2.30
C THR A 129 0.88 -4.81 3.52
N ARG A 130 1.68 -4.10 4.33
CA ARG A 130 1.26 -3.50 5.60
C ARG A 130 1.59 -2.00 5.69
N ASN A 131 0.86 -1.27 6.54
CA ASN A 131 0.99 0.19 6.69
C ASN A 131 2.34 0.60 7.32
N ASP A 132 2.86 -0.17 8.27
CA ASP A 132 4.14 0.10 8.93
C ASP A 132 5.31 0.13 7.94
N TRP A 133 5.35 -0.81 7.00
CA TRP A 133 6.35 -0.81 5.93
C TRP A 133 6.18 0.37 4.96
N VAL A 134 4.93 0.73 4.64
CA VAL A 134 4.61 1.91 3.83
C VAL A 134 5.08 3.19 4.51
N ASP A 135 4.81 3.35 5.80
CA ASP A 135 5.20 4.52 6.57
C ASP A 135 6.73 4.61 6.67
N ARG A 136 7.43 3.48 6.89
CA ARG A 136 8.90 3.42 6.86
C ARG A 136 9.48 3.88 5.52
N ILE A 137 8.93 3.42 4.40
CA ILE A 137 9.39 3.83 3.06
C ILE A 137 9.11 5.31 2.83
N ASN A 138 7.89 5.77 3.13
CA ASN A 138 7.50 7.17 2.94
C ASN A 138 8.37 8.12 3.77
N MET A 139 8.69 7.78 5.03
CA MET A 139 9.59 8.56 5.88
C MET A 139 11.01 8.61 5.33
N LYS A 140 11.51 7.50 4.78
CA LYS A 140 12.83 7.45 4.12
C LYS A 140 12.86 8.31 2.85
N MET A 141 11.80 8.24 2.06
CA MET A 141 11.66 9.00 0.81
C MET A 141 11.57 10.51 1.08
N ILE A 142 10.73 10.96 2.03
CA ILE A 142 10.61 12.38 2.34
C ILE A 142 11.88 12.96 2.97
N GLY A 143 12.60 12.16 3.77
CA GLY A 143 13.90 12.54 4.33
C GLY A 143 14.97 12.76 3.25
N SER A 144 14.91 11.99 2.16
CA SER A 144 15.79 12.16 0.99
C SER A 144 15.30 13.24 0.03
N PHE A 145 14.06 13.71 0.19
CA PHE A 145 13.44 14.69 -0.68
C PHE A 145 14.00 16.09 -0.39
N GLN A 146 14.45 16.83 -1.41
CA GLN A 146 15.00 18.17 -1.24
C GLN A 146 13.90 19.21 -0.96
N GLY A 147 14.29 20.34 -0.36
CA GLY A 147 13.39 21.43 -0.03
C GLY A 147 13.03 21.52 1.46
N GLY A 148 12.36 22.62 1.80
CA GLY A 148 11.93 22.92 3.17
C GLY A 148 10.89 21.91 3.67
N GLU A 149 11.17 21.31 4.82
CA GLU A 149 10.23 20.44 5.54
C GLU A 149 9.22 21.30 6.31
N VAL A 150 7.94 20.96 6.19
CA VAL A 150 6.87 21.50 7.02
C VAL A 150 6.25 20.35 7.81
N GLU A 151 6.12 20.55 9.11
CA GLU A 151 5.51 19.59 10.02
C GLU A 151 4.14 20.08 10.49
N TYR A 152 3.15 19.20 10.44
CA TYR A 152 1.83 19.43 10.97
C TYR A 152 1.52 18.41 12.06
N HIS A 153 1.40 18.87 13.30
CA HIS A 153 0.92 18.06 14.43
C HIS A 153 -0.60 17.92 14.39
N SER A 154 -1.13 16.73 14.70
CA SER A 154 -2.56 16.53 14.90
C SER A 154 -3.01 17.11 16.24
N PHE A 155 -4.31 17.29 16.38
CA PHE A 155 -4.95 17.53 17.67
C PHE A 155 -5.76 16.29 18.03
N ASP A 156 -5.24 15.50 18.97
CA ASP A 156 -5.83 14.24 19.39
C ASP A 156 -6.56 14.40 20.72
N SER A 157 -7.72 13.76 20.84
CA SER A 157 -8.59 13.88 22.02
C SER A 157 -9.36 12.58 22.27
N ALA A 158 -9.56 12.26 23.55
CA ALA A 158 -10.53 11.27 24.01
C ALA A 158 -11.84 12.01 24.36
N VAL A 159 -12.92 11.77 23.61
CA VAL A 159 -14.16 12.56 23.72
C VAL A 159 -14.94 12.25 25.00
N ASP A 160 -14.82 11.03 25.51
CA ASP A 160 -15.52 10.47 26.67
C ASP A 160 -14.61 10.37 27.91
N ASP A 161 -13.59 11.23 28.00
CA ASP A 161 -12.65 11.30 29.12
C ASP A 161 -12.75 12.62 29.89
N PRO A 162 -13.81 12.81 30.71
CA PRO A 162 -14.03 14.07 31.44
C PRO A 162 -12.97 14.36 32.51
N HIS A 163 -12.17 13.37 32.91
CA HIS A 163 -11.14 13.49 33.95
C HIS A 163 -9.72 13.51 33.38
N ASN A 164 -9.55 13.52 32.05
CA ASN A 164 -8.25 13.49 31.36
C ASN A 164 -7.35 12.33 31.82
N TYR A 165 -7.91 11.13 32.01
CA TYR A 165 -7.15 9.92 32.29
C TYR A 165 -6.17 9.56 31.16
N TYR A 166 -6.45 9.98 29.92
CA TYR A 166 -5.60 9.76 28.75
C TYR A 166 -4.79 11.01 28.41
N PRO A 167 -3.51 11.09 28.82
CA PRO A 167 -2.68 12.25 28.53
C PRO A 167 -2.40 12.40 27.03
N SER A 168 -2.20 13.64 26.58
CA SER A 168 -1.97 13.94 25.17
C SER A 168 -0.76 13.21 24.58
N GLU A 169 0.28 13.00 25.37
CA GLU A 169 1.50 12.27 25.03
C GLU A 169 1.20 10.82 24.69
N PHE A 170 0.28 10.18 25.41
CA PHE A 170 -0.20 8.85 25.10
C PHE A 170 -1.02 8.85 23.80
N LEU A 171 -1.98 9.78 23.68
CA LEU A 171 -2.83 9.88 22.49
C LEU A 171 -2.02 10.08 21.20
N ASN A 172 -0.98 10.92 21.25
CA ASN A 172 -0.09 11.22 20.13
C ASN A 172 0.77 10.01 19.68
N THR A 173 0.90 8.97 20.52
CA THR A 173 1.60 7.73 20.16
C THR A 173 0.71 6.74 19.40
N LEU A 174 -0.61 6.92 19.46
CA LEU A 174 -1.55 6.05 18.79
C LEU A 174 -1.46 6.25 17.27
N THR A 175 -1.46 5.14 16.53
CA THR A 175 -1.46 5.14 15.06
C THR A 175 -2.62 4.32 14.51
N PRO A 176 -3.87 4.78 14.70
CA PRO A 176 -5.04 4.00 14.36
C PRO A 176 -5.16 3.84 12.84
N ASN A 177 -5.74 2.72 12.39
CA ASN A 177 -5.81 2.39 10.98
C ASN A 177 -6.71 3.38 10.23
N GLY A 178 -6.22 3.86 9.10
CA GLY A 178 -6.98 4.78 8.24
C GLY A 178 -7.03 6.23 8.75
N LEU A 179 -6.27 6.58 9.80
CA LEU A 179 -6.04 7.95 10.24
C LEU A 179 -4.66 8.48 9.82
N PRO A 180 -4.48 9.76 9.52
CA PRO A 180 -3.14 10.33 9.30
C PRO A 180 -2.28 10.20 10.58
N PRO A 181 -0.94 10.16 10.45
CA PRO A 181 -0.05 10.14 11.61
C PRO A 181 -0.15 11.44 12.42
N HIS A 182 0.22 11.38 13.71
CA HIS A 182 0.28 12.56 14.57
C HIS A 182 1.20 13.64 13.98
N VAL A 183 2.43 13.26 13.61
CA VAL A 183 3.37 14.14 12.91
C VAL A 183 3.29 13.89 11.41
N LEU A 184 2.77 14.86 10.67
CA LEU A 184 2.74 14.82 9.21
C LEU A 184 3.86 15.71 8.64
N LYS A 185 4.95 15.07 8.19
CA LYS A 185 6.08 15.73 7.53
C LYS A 185 5.88 15.79 6.03
N LEU A 186 5.93 16.98 5.46
CA LEU A 186 5.68 17.21 4.04
C LEU A 186 6.70 18.18 3.44
N LYS A 187 6.88 18.10 2.12
CA LYS A 187 7.69 19.02 1.31
C LYS A 187 6.93 19.38 0.04
N VAL A 188 7.16 20.57 -0.51
CA VAL A 188 6.58 20.96 -1.81
C VAL A 188 7.04 19.98 -2.88
N GLY A 189 6.12 19.51 -3.74
CA GLY A 189 6.39 18.52 -4.78
C GLY A 189 6.20 17.07 -4.35
N CYS A 190 6.05 16.77 -3.05
CA CYS A 190 5.86 15.39 -2.61
C CYS A 190 4.45 14.87 -3.01
N PRO A 191 4.33 13.58 -3.37
CA PRO A 191 3.04 12.96 -3.63
C PRO A 191 2.33 12.62 -2.33
N ILE A 192 1.04 12.90 -2.28
CA ILE A 192 0.15 12.60 -1.16
C ILE A 192 -1.10 11.86 -1.67
N ILE A 193 -1.82 11.20 -0.76
CA ILE A 193 -3.06 10.49 -1.06
C ILE A 193 -4.14 10.84 -0.04
N LEU A 194 -5.36 11.09 -0.51
CA LEU A 194 -6.52 11.36 0.34
C LEU A 194 -7.00 10.08 1.06
N LEU A 195 -7.36 10.22 2.33
CA LEU A 195 -7.85 9.12 3.19
C LEU A 195 -9.37 9.10 3.36
N ARG A 196 -10.06 10.17 2.96
CA ARG A 196 -11.51 10.33 3.11
C ARG A 196 -12.11 10.99 1.86
N ASN A 197 -13.40 10.76 1.68
CA ASN A 197 -14.20 11.49 0.72
C ASN A 197 -14.48 12.87 1.30
N ILE A 198 -14.02 13.91 0.59
CA ILE A 198 -14.30 15.31 0.95
C ILE A 198 -15.32 15.86 -0.04
N ASP A 199 -15.03 15.70 -1.33
CA ASP A 199 -15.88 16.16 -2.42
C ASP A 199 -15.72 15.23 -3.63
N PRO A 200 -16.43 14.08 -3.62
CA PRO A 200 -16.34 13.10 -4.71
C PRO A 200 -16.73 13.66 -6.08
N ALA A 201 -17.67 14.62 -6.14
CA ALA A 201 -18.11 15.22 -7.39
C ALA A 201 -17.00 16.02 -8.08
N ASN A 202 -16.03 16.52 -7.30
CA ASN A 202 -14.89 17.27 -7.78
C ASN A 202 -13.57 16.48 -7.76
N GLY A 203 -13.66 15.14 -7.61
CA GLY A 203 -12.50 14.26 -7.63
C GLY A 203 -11.74 14.14 -6.31
N LEU A 204 -12.27 14.68 -5.20
CA LEU A 204 -11.65 14.55 -3.87
C LEU A 204 -12.24 13.37 -3.10
N CYS A 205 -11.94 12.17 -3.58
CA CYS A 205 -12.34 10.91 -2.95
C CYS A 205 -11.16 10.20 -2.28
N ASN A 206 -11.46 9.25 -1.40
CA ASN A 206 -10.46 8.38 -0.76
C ASN A 206 -9.65 7.64 -1.84
N GLY A 207 -8.33 7.74 -1.77
CA GLY A 207 -7.41 7.17 -2.75
C GLY A 207 -6.98 8.14 -3.86
N THR A 208 -7.56 9.34 -3.94
CA THR A 208 -7.10 10.37 -4.88
C THR A 208 -5.65 10.74 -4.56
N ARG A 209 -4.77 10.62 -5.54
CA ARG A 209 -3.38 11.07 -5.43
C ARG A 209 -3.28 12.53 -5.84
N LEU A 210 -2.52 13.29 -5.06
CA LEU A 210 -2.24 14.70 -5.30
C LEU A 210 -0.74 14.96 -5.14
N VAL A 211 -0.30 16.12 -5.62
CA VAL A 211 1.04 16.66 -5.34
C VAL A 211 0.91 17.95 -4.57
N VAL A 212 1.73 18.12 -3.53
CA VAL A 212 1.75 19.34 -2.72
C VAL A 212 2.37 20.48 -3.51
N ARG A 213 1.69 21.63 -3.54
CA ARG A 213 2.14 22.84 -4.23
C ARG A 213 2.49 23.98 -3.27
N GLY A 214 1.93 23.97 -2.07
CA GLY A 214 2.23 24.97 -1.06
C GLY A 214 1.62 24.65 0.30
N PHE A 215 2.09 25.38 1.30
CA PHE A 215 1.70 25.21 2.69
C PHE A 215 1.12 26.50 3.25
N GLN A 216 0.04 26.36 4.02
CA GLN A 216 -0.49 27.41 4.88
C GLN A 216 -0.71 26.85 6.29
N ARG A 217 -1.02 27.72 7.26
CA ARG A 217 -1.20 27.30 8.65
C ARG A 217 -2.27 26.22 8.84
N ASN A 218 -3.40 26.33 8.13
CA ASN A 218 -4.57 25.44 8.28
C ASN A 218 -5.06 24.81 6.98
N THR A 219 -4.29 24.96 5.90
CA THR A 219 -4.66 24.53 4.55
C THR A 219 -3.42 24.04 3.82
N ILE A 220 -3.57 22.97 3.04
CA ILE A 220 -2.54 22.49 2.10
C ILE A 220 -3.03 22.77 0.68
N ASP A 221 -2.21 23.47 -0.10
CA ASP A 221 -2.43 23.66 -1.53
C ASP A 221 -1.88 22.44 -2.27
N ALA A 222 -2.75 21.76 -3.00
CA ALA A 222 -2.42 20.54 -3.70
C ALA A 222 -3.05 20.51 -5.10
N GLU A 223 -2.50 19.66 -5.96
CA GLU A 223 -3.00 19.46 -7.31
C GLU A 223 -3.36 17.99 -7.52
N ILE A 224 -4.53 17.72 -8.09
CA ILE A 224 -4.94 16.35 -8.45
C ILE A 224 -4.10 15.91 -9.64
N VAL A 225 -3.49 14.72 -9.55
CA VAL A 225 -2.53 14.27 -10.57
C VAL A 225 -3.04 13.18 -11.49
N LEU A 226 -4.15 12.52 -11.15
CA LEU A 226 -4.68 11.39 -11.90
C LEU A 226 -6.19 11.48 -12.06
N GLY A 227 -6.71 10.88 -13.14
CA GLY A 227 -8.14 10.79 -13.41
C GLY A 227 -8.71 12.01 -14.12
N GLN A 228 -10.04 12.09 -14.17
CA GLN A 228 -10.76 13.11 -14.94
C GLN A 228 -10.54 14.54 -14.44
N HIS A 229 -10.11 14.70 -13.18
CA HIS A 229 -9.86 16.01 -12.56
C HIS A 229 -8.35 16.33 -12.47
N ALA A 230 -7.50 15.62 -13.22
CA ALA A 230 -6.06 15.90 -13.23
C ALA A 230 -5.75 17.36 -13.62
N GLY A 231 -4.75 17.96 -12.97
CA GLY A 231 -4.37 19.37 -13.12
C GLY A 231 -5.18 20.35 -12.25
N LYS A 232 -6.27 19.91 -11.60
CA LYS A 232 -7.08 20.78 -10.75
C LYS A 232 -6.36 21.12 -9.44
N ARG A 233 -6.20 22.41 -9.15
CA ARG A 233 -5.72 22.93 -7.86
C ARG A 233 -6.83 22.92 -6.82
N VAL A 234 -6.50 22.46 -5.61
CA VAL A 234 -7.42 22.28 -4.50
C VAL A 234 -6.76 22.66 -3.18
N PHE A 235 -7.58 23.05 -2.22
CA PHE A 235 -7.14 23.44 -0.89
C PHE A 235 -7.71 22.45 0.13
N LEU A 236 -6.83 21.69 0.78
CA LEU A 236 -7.20 20.65 1.73
C LEU A 236 -7.20 21.22 3.16
N PRO A 237 -8.34 21.24 3.87
CA PRO A 237 -8.40 21.69 5.25
C PRO A 237 -8.09 20.55 6.23
N ARG A 238 -7.79 20.91 7.48
CA ARG A 238 -7.82 19.96 8.60
C ARG A 238 -9.28 19.60 8.92
N ILE A 239 -9.57 18.31 9.02
CA ILE A 239 -10.89 17.81 9.40
C ILE A 239 -10.80 16.91 10.63
N PRO A 240 -11.86 16.85 11.47
CA PRO A 240 -11.95 15.84 12.50
C PRO A 240 -12.12 14.45 11.85
N LEU A 241 -11.39 13.48 12.36
CA LEU A 241 -11.38 12.10 11.91
C LEU A 241 -11.53 11.20 13.12
N CYS A 242 -12.41 10.21 12.99
CA CYS A 242 -12.54 9.13 13.95
C CYS A 242 -11.93 7.86 13.34
N PRO A 243 -11.34 6.98 14.17
CA PRO A 243 -10.94 5.64 13.75
C PRO A 243 -12.16 4.86 13.24
N SER A 244 -11.93 3.72 12.59
CA SER A 244 -13.04 2.82 12.23
C SER A 244 -13.75 2.36 13.51
N ASP A 245 -15.07 2.16 13.46
CA ASP A 245 -15.86 1.61 14.58
C ASP A 245 -15.31 0.25 15.05
N ASP A 246 -14.56 -0.44 14.19
CA ASP A 246 -13.91 -1.72 14.49
C ASP A 246 -12.67 -1.60 15.42
N GLU A 247 -12.10 -0.40 15.60
CA GLU A 247 -10.98 -0.20 16.53
C GLU A 247 -11.51 -0.03 17.96
N MET A 248 -11.39 -1.12 18.72
CA MET A 248 -11.73 -1.17 20.13
C MET A 248 -10.72 -0.39 20.98
N PHE A 249 -10.84 0.93 20.98
CA PHE A 249 -10.30 1.75 22.07
C PHE A 249 -11.27 1.68 23.26
N LEU A 250 -10.75 1.80 24.47
CA LEU A 250 -11.56 1.92 25.70
C LEU A 250 -12.25 3.29 25.82
N PHE A 251 -12.08 4.15 24.81
CA PHE A 251 -12.52 5.52 24.76
C PHE A 251 -12.73 5.94 23.31
N GLN A 252 -13.48 7.02 23.08
CA GLN A 252 -13.76 7.59 21.78
C GLN A 252 -12.61 8.50 21.32
N PHE A 253 -11.67 7.91 20.57
CA PHE A 253 -10.55 8.65 20.00
C PHE A 253 -10.96 9.52 18.81
N LYS A 254 -10.53 10.78 18.79
CA LYS A 254 -10.77 11.74 17.71
C LYS A 254 -9.50 12.53 17.41
N THR A 255 -9.13 12.57 16.13
CA THR A 255 -7.97 13.30 15.60
C THR A 255 -8.42 14.41 14.68
N LYS A 256 -7.98 15.65 14.88
CA LYS A 256 -8.12 16.73 13.90
C LYS A 256 -6.82 16.91 13.13
N GLN A 257 -6.82 16.54 11.85
CA GLN A 257 -5.64 16.58 10.99
C GLN A 257 -6.03 16.70 9.52
N PHE A 258 -5.08 17.00 8.63
CA PHE A 258 -5.30 16.88 7.20
C PHE A 258 -5.56 15.41 6.83
N PRO A 259 -6.60 15.10 6.04
CA PRO A 259 -7.00 13.72 5.75
C PRO A 259 -6.13 13.10 4.64
N ILE A 260 -4.80 13.18 4.79
CA ILE A 260 -3.81 12.77 3.78
C ILE A 260 -2.67 11.96 4.40
N ARG A 261 -1.96 11.21 3.57
CA ARG A 261 -0.64 10.63 3.87
C ARG A 261 0.30 10.82 2.68
N LEU A 262 1.60 10.71 2.92
CA LEU A 262 2.59 10.58 1.85
C LEU A 262 2.27 9.36 0.95
N SER A 263 2.60 9.46 -0.33
CA SER A 263 2.21 8.50 -1.35
C SER A 263 3.36 8.13 -2.31
N PHE A 264 4.60 8.11 -1.80
CA PHE A 264 5.71 7.43 -2.51
C PHE A 264 5.53 5.92 -2.42
N ALA A 265 5.05 5.46 -1.26
CA ALA A 265 4.59 4.11 -1.04
C ALA A 265 3.11 4.08 -0.59
N MET A 266 2.44 2.97 -0.89
CA MET A 266 1.08 2.69 -0.43
C MET A 266 0.88 1.19 -0.25
N THR A 267 -0.18 0.80 0.46
CA THR A 267 -0.48 -0.63 0.59
C THR A 267 -1.01 -1.20 -0.72
N VAL A 268 -0.78 -2.50 -0.95
CA VAL A 268 -1.35 -3.23 -2.09
C VAL A 268 -2.88 -3.02 -2.14
N ASN A 269 -3.54 -3.06 -0.99
CA ASN A 269 -4.98 -2.83 -0.88
C ASN A 269 -5.39 -1.44 -1.37
N LYS A 270 -4.64 -0.39 -1.00
CA LYS A 270 -4.92 0.98 -1.49
C LYS A 270 -4.64 1.15 -2.98
N SER A 271 -3.74 0.35 -3.56
CA SER A 271 -3.43 0.39 -5.00
C SER A 271 -4.48 -0.29 -5.88
N GLN A 272 -5.45 -1.01 -5.30
CA GLN A 272 -6.47 -1.72 -6.08
C GLN A 272 -7.29 -0.74 -6.94
N GLY A 273 -7.54 -1.13 -8.19
CA GLY A 273 -8.15 -0.25 -9.21
C GLY A 273 -7.16 0.68 -9.92
N GLN A 274 -6.08 1.10 -9.27
CA GLN A 274 -5.10 2.04 -9.86
C GLN A 274 -4.21 1.37 -10.93
N THR A 275 -3.74 2.17 -11.88
CA THR A 275 -2.67 1.83 -12.84
C THR A 275 -1.47 2.71 -12.49
N ILE A 276 -0.30 2.11 -12.37
CA ILE A 276 0.93 2.80 -11.99
C ILE A 276 1.98 2.40 -13.02
N THR A 277 2.66 3.38 -13.63
CA THR A 277 3.59 3.13 -14.74
C THR A 277 4.81 2.38 -14.26
N ASN A 278 5.39 2.75 -13.12
CA ASN A 278 6.59 2.13 -12.55
C ASN A 278 6.31 1.70 -11.11
N VAL A 279 6.33 0.38 -10.87
CA VAL A 279 5.87 -0.21 -9.61
C VAL A 279 7.00 -0.93 -8.91
N GLY A 280 7.33 -0.47 -7.71
CA GLY A 280 8.08 -1.27 -6.75
C GLY A 280 7.12 -2.15 -5.96
N VAL A 281 7.50 -3.37 -5.64
CA VAL A 281 6.79 -4.20 -4.67
C VAL A 281 7.80 -4.64 -3.61
N TYR A 282 7.59 -4.17 -2.38
CA TYR A 282 8.41 -4.51 -1.23
C TYR A 282 7.67 -5.50 -0.33
N LEU A 283 8.16 -6.74 -0.28
CA LEU A 283 7.63 -7.86 0.50
C LEU A 283 8.64 -8.27 1.59
N PRO A 284 8.76 -7.49 2.67
CA PRO A 284 9.56 -7.89 3.83
C PRO A 284 8.94 -9.10 4.54
N ASP A 285 7.61 -9.15 4.56
CA ASP A 285 6.81 -10.29 4.97
C ASP A 285 6.09 -10.84 3.73
N PRO A 286 5.82 -12.16 3.67
CA PRO A 286 4.97 -12.74 2.63
C PRO A 286 3.58 -12.10 2.59
N VAL A 287 2.94 -12.14 1.41
CA VAL A 287 1.52 -11.75 1.29
C VAL A 287 0.65 -12.62 2.20
N PHE A 288 -0.42 -12.03 2.74
CA PHE A 288 -1.25 -12.66 3.77
C PHE A 288 -2.73 -12.76 3.39
N SER A 289 -3.11 -12.29 2.20
CA SER A 289 -4.51 -12.24 1.75
C SER A 289 -4.68 -12.75 0.32
N HIS A 290 -5.89 -13.22 0.01
CA HIS A 290 -6.29 -13.69 -1.31
C HIS A 290 -5.98 -12.66 -2.40
N GLY A 291 -5.31 -13.10 -3.47
CA GLY A 291 -5.08 -12.28 -4.65
C GLY A 291 -4.16 -11.08 -4.42
N GLN A 292 -3.59 -10.92 -3.22
CA GLN A 292 -2.80 -9.74 -2.87
C GLN A 292 -1.54 -9.61 -3.75
N LEU A 293 -0.81 -10.72 -3.98
CA LEU A 293 0.33 -10.71 -4.91
C LEU A 293 -0.09 -10.34 -6.34
N TYR A 294 -1.18 -10.94 -6.82
CA TYR A 294 -1.74 -10.61 -8.13
C TYR A 294 -2.17 -9.14 -8.23
N VAL A 295 -2.77 -8.56 -7.19
CA VAL A 295 -3.15 -7.14 -7.18
C VAL A 295 -1.90 -6.27 -7.29
N ALA A 296 -0.86 -6.55 -6.51
CA ALA A 296 0.40 -5.82 -6.54
C ALA A 296 1.04 -5.85 -7.94
N MET A 297 1.19 -7.04 -8.52
CA MET A 297 1.84 -7.21 -9.83
C MET A 297 1.00 -6.63 -10.97
N SER A 298 -0.32 -6.80 -10.91
CA SER A 298 -1.22 -6.29 -11.94
C SER A 298 -1.32 -4.76 -11.98
N ARG A 299 -0.64 -4.02 -11.10
CA ARG A 299 -0.57 -2.55 -11.18
C ARG A 299 0.29 -2.06 -12.33
N ALA A 300 1.34 -2.82 -12.66
CA ALA A 300 2.30 -2.49 -13.70
C ALA A 300 1.72 -2.72 -15.11
N THR A 301 2.28 -2.00 -16.08
CA THR A 301 1.91 -2.07 -17.50
C THR A 301 2.77 -3.03 -18.31
N ALA A 302 3.94 -3.44 -17.80
CA ALA A 302 4.84 -4.41 -18.44
C ALA A 302 5.82 -4.99 -17.41
N ARG A 303 6.53 -6.08 -17.72
CA ARG A 303 7.60 -6.64 -16.87
C ARG A 303 8.72 -5.64 -16.57
N THR A 304 9.12 -4.85 -17.56
CA THR A 304 10.18 -3.84 -17.42
C THR A 304 9.84 -2.76 -16.40
N ASN A 305 8.56 -2.60 -16.11
CA ASN A 305 7.98 -1.56 -15.30
C ASN A 305 7.64 -2.00 -13.87
N ILE A 306 8.05 -3.21 -13.48
CA ILE A 306 7.88 -3.74 -12.13
C ILE A 306 9.21 -4.23 -11.58
N LYS A 307 9.47 -3.92 -10.30
CA LYS A 307 10.58 -4.48 -9.53
C LYS A 307 10.09 -4.96 -8.18
N ILE A 308 10.44 -6.19 -7.82
CA ILE A 308 9.99 -6.87 -6.61
C ILE A 308 11.19 -7.21 -5.75
N LEU A 309 11.20 -6.72 -4.53
CA LEU A 309 12.12 -7.14 -3.48
C LEU A 309 11.32 -7.96 -2.46
N ALA A 310 11.52 -9.27 -2.46
CA ALA A 310 10.98 -10.17 -1.44
C ALA A 310 12.11 -10.66 -0.54
N LEU A 311 11.89 -10.55 0.77
CA LEU A 311 12.87 -10.96 1.76
C LEU A 311 12.64 -12.42 2.14
N PRO A 312 13.70 -13.20 2.41
CA PRO A 312 13.55 -14.56 2.92
C PRO A 312 12.91 -14.54 4.33
N PRO A 313 12.28 -15.66 4.76
CA PRO A 313 11.43 -15.72 5.97
C PRO A 313 12.04 -15.27 7.31
N ASN A 314 13.35 -15.01 7.41
CA ASN A 314 14.03 -14.56 8.64
C ASN A 314 14.87 -13.28 8.42
N ALA A 315 14.74 -12.60 7.29
CA ALA A 315 15.61 -11.48 6.94
C ALA A 315 15.50 -10.30 7.91
N THR A 316 14.28 -10.00 8.38
CA THR A 316 13.99 -8.90 9.31
C THR A 316 14.63 -9.14 10.67
N GLU A 317 14.56 -10.37 11.19
CA GLU A 317 15.23 -10.78 12.43
C GLU A 317 16.76 -10.67 12.28
N LEU A 318 17.30 -11.16 11.17
CA LEU A 318 18.74 -11.08 10.86
C LEU A 318 19.24 -9.63 10.73
N GLU A 319 18.45 -8.74 10.14
CA GLU A 319 18.78 -7.32 10.04
C GLU A 319 18.72 -6.60 11.39
N GLU A 320 17.75 -6.95 12.24
CA GLU A 320 17.65 -6.39 13.59
C GLU A 320 18.80 -6.85 14.48
N GLU A 321 19.19 -8.13 14.39
CA GLU A 321 20.40 -8.66 15.04
C GLU A 321 21.65 -7.94 14.56
N ALA A 322 21.83 -7.78 13.24
CA ALA A 322 22.96 -7.06 12.67
C ALA A 322 23.02 -5.58 13.10
N LYS A 323 21.86 -4.90 13.20
CA LYS A 323 21.76 -3.51 13.70
C LYS A 323 22.09 -3.42 15.19
N LYS A 324 21.65 -4.38 16.01
CA LYS A 324 22.00 -4.47 17.44
C LYS A 324 23.50 -4.72 17.63
N GLU A 325 24.10 -5.62 16.84
CA GLU A 325 25.54 -5.88 16.86
C GLU A 325 26.36 -4.65 16.46
N LYS A 326 25.97 -3.93 15.40
CA LYS A 326 26.64 -2.67 14.99
C LYS A 326 26.52 -1.56 16.04
N LYS A 327 25.36 -1.43 16.71
CA LYS A 327 25.18 -0.47 17.83
C LYS A 327 26.03 -0.84 19.04
N ASN A 328 26.14 -2.14 19.35
CA ASN A 328 26.97 -2.63 20.45
C ASN A 328 28.48 -2.48 20.15
N ALA A 329 28.89 -2.68 18.90
CA ALA A 329 30.25 -2.42 18.43
C ALA A 329 30.60 -0.91 18.46
N LYS A 330 29.66 -0.02 18.14
CA LYS A 330 29.87 1.44 18.29
C LYS A 330 29.94 1.89 19.76
N LYS A 331 29.29 1.19 20.69
CA LYS A 331 29.36 1.49 22.14
C LYS A 331 30.63 0.94 22.81
N LYS A 332 31.20 -0.16 22.29
CA LYS A 332 32.47 -0.71 22.75
C LYS A 332 33.55 -0.31 21.74
N GLY A 333 34.17 0.85 21.89
CA GLY A 333 35.25 1.31 21.01
C GLY A 333 36.42 0.31 20.95
N LYS A 334 36.35 -0.67 20.05
CA LYS A 334 37.41 -1.66 19.81
C LYS A 334 37.37 -2.12 18.36
N ASP A 335 38.55 -2.07 17.77
CA ASP A 335 38.88 -2.50 16.42
C ASP A 335 38.57 -3.98 16.18
N THR A 336 38.34 -4.24 14.89
CA THR A 336 37.92 -5.47 14.22
C THR A 336 38.46 -6.78 14.82
N VAL A 337 37.56 -7.72 15.09
CA VAL A 337 37.88 -9.16 15.06
C VAL A 337 36.91 -9.85 14.12
N ASN A 338 37.47 -10.42 13.05
CA ASN A 338 36.83 -11.32 12.10
C ASN A 338 36.22 -12.52 12.83
N ASN A 339 34.90 -12.51 13.03
CA ASN A 339 34.17 -13.75 13.23
C ASN A 339 33.51 -14.13 11.90
N LYS A 340 34.07 -15.16 11.26
CA LYS A 340 33.40 -15.96 10.22
C LYS A 340 32.16 -16.60 10.85
N LYS A 341 31.06 -15.85 10.98
CA LYS A 341 29.74 -16.45 11.10
C LYS A 341 29.42 -17.03 9.72
N GLU A 342 29.07 -18.31 9.69
CA GLU A 342 28.57 -18.99 8.50
C GLU A 342 27.53 -18.10 7.82
N LYS A 343 27.88 -17.53 6.66
CA LYS A 343 26.91 -16.84 5.81
C LYS A 343 25.91 -17.91 5.40
N LYS A 344 24.75 -17.97 6.06
CA LYS A 344 23.58 -18.70 5.54
C LYS A 344 23.47 -18.35 4.07
N LYS A 345 23.55 -19.36 3.19
CA LYS A 345 23.53 -19.17 1.74
C LYS A 345 22.32 -18.31 1.39
N ILE A 346 22.58 -17.09 0.93
CA ILE A 346 21.54 -16.22 0.40
C ILE A 346 20.90 -17.01 -0.75
N PRO A 347 19.56 -17.16 -0.75
CA PRO A 347 18.89 -17.93 -1.78
C PRO A 347 19.23 -17.35 -3.16
N VAL A 348 19.62 -18.23 -4.08
CA VAL A 348 20.03 -17.84 -5.46
C VAL A 348 18.85 -17.28 -6.25
N TYR A 349 17.63 -17.55 -5.80
CA TYR A 349 16.37 -17.21 -6.45
C TYR A 349 15.41 -16.56 -5.44
N THR A 350 14.61 -15.61 -5.91
CA THR A 350 13.61 -14.94 -5.08
C THR A 350 12.29 -15.72 -5.10
N CYS A 351 11.82 -16.15 -3.92
CA CYS A 351 10.55 -16.84 -3.74
C CYS A 351 9.59 -16.03 -2.86
N THR A 352 8.29 -16.23 -3.04
CA THR A 352 7.27 -15.65 -2.16
C THR A 352 5.98 -16.46 -2.17
N LYS A 353 5.12 -16.26 -1.17
CA LYS A 353 3.80 -16.91 -1.12
C LYS A 353 2.85 -16.33 -2.16
N ASN A 354 1.99 -17.18 -2.72
CA ASN A 354 0.85 -16.76 -3.54
C ASN A 354 -0.45 -17.33 -2.96
N ILE A 355 -1.25 -16.49 -2.30
CA ILE A 355 -2.48 -16.93 -1.63
C ILE A 355 -3.67 -16.78 -2.59
N VAL A 356 -4.25 -17.91 -2.98
CA VAL A 356 -5.40 -17.98 -3.89
C VAL A 356 -6.46 -18.92 -3.31
N TYR A 357 -7.65 -18.41 -3.03
CA TYR A 357 -8.81 -19.18 -2.58
C TYR A 357 -9.54 -19.68 -3.82
N LYS A 358 -9.38 -20.96 -4.14
CA LYS A 358 -9.99 -21.56 -5.34
C LYS A 358 -11.51 -21.45 -5.31
N GLU A 359 -12.11 -21.50 -4.13
CA GLU A 359 -13.56 -21.36 -3.92
C GLU A 359 -14.11 -20.00 -4.37
N VAL A 360 -13.28 -18.96 -4.36
CA VAL A 360 -13.65 -17.64 -4.90
C VAL A 360 -13.57 -17.66 -6.43
N LEU A 361 -12.66 -18.46 -7.01
CA LEU A 361 -12.43 -18.57 -8.46
C LEU A 361 -13.35 -19.56 -9.17
N THR A 362 -13.82 -20.59 -8.48
CA THR A 362 -14.67 -21.66 -9.01
C THR A 362 -15.94 -21.75 -8.18
N GLY A 363 -17.02 -21.20 -8.73
CA GLY A 363 -18.39 -21.25 -8.27
C GLY A 363 -19.27 -21.32 -9.50
#